data_AF-A0A2C5YWG3-F1
#
_entry.id   AF-A0A2C5YWG3-F1
#
_cell.length_a   1.000
_cell.length_b   1.000
_cell.length_c   1.000
_cell.angle_alpha   90.00
_cell.angle_beta   90.00
_cell.angle_gamma   90.00
#
_symmetry.space_group_name_H-M   'P 1'
#
loop_
_entity.id
_entity.type
_entity.pdbx_description
1 polymer ?
#
loop_
_entity_poly.entity_id
_entity_poly.type
_entity_poly.pdbx_seq_one_letter_code
_entity_poly.pdbx_strand_id
1 'polypeptide(L)' 'MRPLTEEESKTLFTKLANYTGSSLKNLIAPLDDSPNADRYVFRLVKDRVYYVRLSIANLATSIVRDKLLSLGTCIGRLS' A
#
# COMPACT_ATOMS: atom_id res chain seq x y z
N MET A 1 11.10 -2.00 -3.97
CA MET A 1 9.69 -1.87 -3.54
C MET A 1 9.11 -3.28 -3.49
N ARG A 2 8.63 -3.75 -2.33
CA ARG A 2 8.10 -5.12 -2.19
C ARG A 2 6.66 -5.12 -1.68
N PRO A 3 5.84 -6.14 -2.03
CA PRO A 3 4.59 -6.38 -1.30
C PRO A 3 4.88 -6.69 0.18
N LEU A 4 3.90 -6.40 1.04
CA LEU A 4 3.95 -6.78 2.45
C LEU A 4 3.80 -8.30 2.56
N THR A 5 4.42 -8.89 3.59
CA THR A 5 4.13 -10.28 3.96
C THR A 5 2.76 -10.36 4.63
N GLU A 6 2.25 -11.57 4.82
CA GLU A 6 0.96 -11.78 5.48
C GLU A 6 0.97 -11.28 6.94
N GLU A 7 2.06 -11.52 7.67
CA GLU A 7 2.26 -11.05 9.05
C GLU A 7 2.31 -9.52 9.14
N GLU A 8 3.04 -8.87 8.23
CA GLU A 8 3.13 -7.41 8.16
C GLU A 8 1.78 -6.79 7.79
N SER A 9 1.07 -7.41 6.85
CA SER A 9 -0.26 -6.98 6.44
C SER A 9 -1.24 -7.08 7.61
N LYS A 10 -1.21 -8.19 8.36
CA LYS A 10 -2.05 -8.36 9.55
C LYS A 10 -1.77 -7.28 10.58
N THR A 11 -0.50 -7.02 10.88
CA THR A 11 -0.09 -5.97 11.84
C THR A 11 -0.59 -4.59 11.41
N LEU A 12 -0.42 -4.25 10.14
CA LEU A 12 -0.88 -2.98 9.57
C LEU A 12 -2.40 -2.86 9.65
N PHE A 13 -3.12 -3.89 9.23
CA PHE A 13 -4.59 -3.88 9.19
C PHE A 13 -5.20 -3.89 10.59
N THR A 14 -4.63 -4.61 11.56
CA THR A 14 -5.06 -4.54 12.95
C THR A 14 -4.92 -3.12 13.49
N LYS A 15 -3.80 -2.45 13.22
CA LYS A 15 -3.59 -1.07 13.68
C LYS A 15 -4.52 -0.07 12.99
N LEU A 16 -4.74 -0.20 11.68
CA LEU A 16 -5.67 0.64 10.93
C LEU A 16 -7.12 0.42 11.37
N ALA A 17 -7.52 -0.83 11.60
CA ALA A 17 -8.87 -1.19 12.03
C ALA A 17 -9.25 -0.52 13.36
N ASN A 18 -8.29 -0.28 14.25
CA ASN A 18 -8.54 0.47 15.49
C ASN A 18 -9.01 1.92 15.25
N TYR A 19 -8.66 2.53 14.11
CA TYR A 19 -9.05 3.91 13.77
C TYR A 19 -10.20 3.97 12.77
N THR A 20 -10.22 3.06 11.79
CA THR A 20 -11.18 3.10 10.68
C THR A 20 -12.35 2.12 10.84
N GLY A 21 -12.26 1.16 11.75
CA GLY A 21 -13.25 0.10 11.92
C GLY A 21 -13.61 -0.58 10.59
N SER A 22 -14.91 -0.68 10.31
CA SER A 22 -15.46 -1.29 9.09
C SER A 22 -15.10 -0.57 7.79
N SER A 23 -14.74 0.72 7.85
CA SER A 23 -14.41 1.54 6.68
C SER A 23 -13.06 1.17 6.06
N LEU A 24 -12.29 0.27 6.69
CA LEU A 24 -11.03 -0.24 6.14
C LEU A 24 -11.21 -0.90 4.75
N LYS A 25 -12.37 -1.52 4.51
CA LYS A 25 -12.68 -2.15 3.22
C LYS A 25 -12.70 -1.14 2.07
N ASN A 26 -13.04 0.12 2.35
CA ASN A 26 -13.09 1.17 1.33
C ASN A 26 -11.69 1.59 0.87
N LEU A 27 -10.64 1.39 1.69
CA LEU A 27 -9.26 1.69 1.33
C LEU A 27 -8.69 0.69 0.32
N ILE A 28 -9.22 -0.53 0.28
CA ILE A 28 -8.76 -1.59 -0.64
C ILE A 28 -9.76 -1.86 -1.77
N ALA A 29 -10.90 -1.18 -1.74
CA ALA A 29 -11.94 -1.32 -2.75
C ALA A 29 -11.43 -0.86 -4.12
N PRO A 30 -11.88 -1.51 -5.21
CA PRO A 30 -11.69 -0.99 -6.55
C PRO A 30 -12.26 0.43 -6.67
N LEU A 31 -11.60 1.28 -7.45
CA LEU A 31 -12.07 2.64 -7.72
C LEU A 31 -13.30 2.68 -8.64
N ASP A 32 -13.55 1.59 -9.37
CA ASP A 32 -14.58 1.47 -10.39
C ASP A 32 -14.99 -0.01 -10.55
N ASP A 33 -16.14 -0.27 -11.17
CA ASP A 33 -16.67 -1.62 -11.43
C ASP A 33 -16.09 -2.26 -12.70
N SER A 34 -15.12 -1.61 -13.34
CA SER A 34 -14.46 -2.12 -14.54
C SER A 34 -13.54 -3.31 -14.23
N PRO A 35 -13.40 -4.28 -15.15
CA PRO A 35 -12.61 -5.50 -14.93
C PRO A 35 -11.11 -5.24 -14.69
N ASN A 36 -10.61 -4.07 -15.08
CA ASN A 36 -9.22 -3.62 -14.87
C ASN A 36 -9.16 -2.39 -13.94
N ALA A 37 -10.15 -2.21 -13.07
CA ALA A 37 -10.21 -1.05 -12.19
C ALA A 37 -8.94 -0.94 -11.34
N ASP A 38 -8.40 0.29 -11.30
CA ASP A 38 -7.27 0.60 -10.46
C ASP A 38 -7.70 0.48 -8.99
N ARG A 39 -6.77 0.07 -8.16
CA ARG A 39 -7.00 -0.10 -6.73
C ARG A 39 -5.80 0.40 -5.95
N TYR A 40 -6.02 0.78 -4.72
CA TYR A 40 -4.90 1.11 -3.86
C TYR A 40 -4.30 -0.15 -3.25
N VAL A 41 -2.97 -0.14 -3.15
CA VAL A 41 -2.16 -1.22 -2.61
C VAL A 41 -1.17 -0.66 -1.60
N PHE A 42 -0.86 -1.48 -0.61
CA PHE A 42 0.20 -1.19 0.35
C PHE A 42 1.51 -1.79 -0.13
N ARG A 43 2.57 -0.99 -0.10
CA ARG A 43 3.89 -1.37 -0.60
C ARG A 43 4.95 -0.95 0.39
N LEU A 44 5.92 -1.82 0.61
CA LEU A 44 7.02 -1.56 1.51
C LEU A 44 8.26 -1.12 0.73
N VAL A 45 8.86 -0.03 1.19
CA VAL A 45 10.13 0.49 0.67
C VAL A 45 11.05 0.76 1.85
N LYS A 46 12.20 0.08 1.85
CA LYS A 46 13.15 0.07 2.99
C LYS A 46 12.44 -0.52 4.21
N ASP A 47 11.87 0.33 5.07
CA ASP A 47 11.07 -0.07 6.26
C ASP A 47 9.72 0.66 6.34
N ARG A 48 9.38 1.47 5.33
CA ARG A 48 8.21 2.33 5.34
C ARG A 48 7.11 1.74 4.48
N VAL A 49 5.88 1.78 5.00
CA VAL A 49 4.67 1.36 4.30
C VAL A 49 4.06 2.57 3.60
N TYR A 50 3.86 2.42 2.31
CA TYR A 50 3.24 3.41 1.44
C TYR A 50 1.90 2.90 0.92
N TYR A 51 0.92 3.80 0.86
CA TYR A 51 -0.37 3.60 0.24
C TYR A 51 -0.38 4.30 -1.13
N VAL A 52 -0.58 3.53 -2.19
CA VAL A 52 -0.40 3.98 -3.57
C VAL A 52 -1.34 3.22 -4.51
N ARG A 53 -1.68 3.80 -5.66
CA ARG A 53 -2.41 3.10 -6.71
C ARG A 53 -1.57 2.00 -7.35
N LEU A 54 -2.22 0.93 -7.81
CA LEU A 54 -1.55 -0.20 -8.45
C LEU A 54 -0.85 0.22 -9.74
N SER A 55 -1.47 1.09 -10.54
CA SER A 55 -0.87 1.67 -11.74
C SER A 55 0.49 2.36 -11.47
N ILE A 56 0.52 3.24 -10.47
CA ILE A 56 1.73 3.96 -10.04
C ILE A 56 2.76 2.99 -9.45
N ALA A 57 2.31 2.00 -8.67
CA ALA A 57 3.20 0.99 -8.11
C ALA A 57 3.89 0.16 -9.19
N ASN A 58 3.19 -0.18 -10.27
CA ASN A 58 3.76 -0.90 -11.40
C ASN A 58 4.78 -0.05 -12.14
N LEU A 59 4.50 1.24 -12.39
CA LEU A 59 5.46 2.15 -13.02
C LEU A 59 6.71 2.35 -12.18
N ALA A 60 6.57 2.42 -10.85
CA ALA A 60 7.69 2.61 -9.94
C ALA A 60 8.64 1.40 -9.85
N THR A 61 8.27 0.25 -10.40
CA THR A 61 9.20 -0.89 -10.53
C THR A 61 10.38 -0.60 -11.46
N SER A 62 10.26 0.41 -12.34
CA SER A 62 11.33 0.87 -13.22
C SER A 62 12.47 1.63 -12.49
N ILE A 63 12.22 2.07 -11.25
CA ILE A 63 13.17 2.88 -10.47
C ILE A 63 13.90 2.00 -9.46
N VAL A 64 15.23 2.13 -9.41
CA VAL A 64 16.10 1.38 -8.48
C VAL A 64 15.78 1.71 -7.03
N ARG A 65 15.77 0.68 -6.15
CA ARG A 65 15.37 0.78 -4.74
C ARG A 65 16.08 1.89 -3.96
N ASP A 66 17.36 2.15 -4.24
CA ASP A 66 18.15 3.14 -3.49
C ASP A 66 17.80 4.58 -3.87
N LYS A 67 17.37 4.79 -5.12
CA LYS A 67 16.96 6.10 -5.64
C LYS A 67 15.50 6.43 -5.34
N LEU A 68 14.68 5.43 -4.97
CA LEU A 68 13.28 5.64 -4.63
C LEU A 68 13.16 6.16 -3.18
N LEU A 69 12.81 7.45 -3.02
CA LEU A 69 12.69 8.11 -1.71
C LEU A 69 11.30 7.95 -1.08
N SER A 70 10.25 8.24 -1.84
CA SER A 70 8.86 8.16 -1.41
C SER A 70 7.97 7.78 -2.58
N LEU A 71 6.80 7.23 -2.28
CA LEU A 71 5.84 6.81 -3.29
C LEU A 71 4.41 6.90 -2.74
N GLY A 72 3.62 7.85 -3.22
CA GLY A 72 2.28 8.08 -2.70
C GLY A 72 2.29 8.52 -1.22
N THR A 73 1.39 7.98 -0.42
CA THR A 73 1.19 8.41 0.97
C THR A 73 1.89 7.48 1.95
N CYS A 74 2.80 8.02 2.77
CA CYS A 74 3.47 7.25 3.82
C CYS A 74 2.52 7.04 5.00
N ILE A 75 2.18 5.79 5.31
CA ILE A 75 1.25 5.43 6.40
C ILE A 75 2.03 5.20 7.70
N GLY A 76 3.26 4.69 7.61
CA GLY A 76 4.08 4.43 8.78
C GLY A 76 5.33 3.62 8.49
N ARG A 77 6.01 3.21 9.56
CA ARG A 77 7.18 2.35 9.54
C ARG A 77 6.85 1.03 10.24
N LEU A 78 7.26 -0.09 9.65
CA LEU A 78 7.29 -1.39 10.31
C LEU A 78 8.74 -1.59 10.79
N SER A 79 8.96 -1.60 12.10
CA SER A 79 10.24 -1.93 12.73
C SER A 79 10.09 -3.16 13.60
#